data_AF-A0A7S2XS52-F1
#
_entry.id   AF-A0A7S2XS52-F1
#
_cell.length_a   1.000
_cell.length_b   1.000
_cell.length_c   1.000
_cell.angle_alpha   90.00
_cell.angle_beta   90.00
_cell.angle_gamma   90.00
#
_symmetry.space_group_name_H-M   'P 1'
#
loop_
_entity.id
_entity.type
_entity.pdbx_description
1 polymer ?
#
loop_
_entity_poly.entity_id
_entity_poly.type
_entity_poly.pdbx_seq_one_letter_code
_entity_poly.pdbx_strand_id
1 'polypeptide(L)'
;FSRFLDRSGYNARFLSAHLIDHVRNSYFLHRKPLMKLKMLRRTGQVLKLDFQYGIPGRVHVYKKGVGWYKPWKSWCTIMNEHNQVIWWAFLQNSESITEIEEQLIELNERIVSLGQEVLVIYVDKCCSFRKKLQKIFPNAVV
;
A
#
# COMPACT_ATOMS: atom_id res chain seq x y z
N PHE A 1 25.69 27.44 -15.69
CA PHE A 1 24.44 26.73 -15.99
C PHE A 1 24.54 26.13 -17.38
N SER A 2 24.33 24.81 -17.53
CA SER A 2 24.32 24.15 -18.84
C SER A 2 23.06 24.53 -19.63
N ARG A 3 23.18 24.55 -20.96
CA ARG A 3 22.07 24.89 -21.87
C ARG A 3 21.07 23.74 -21.93
N PHE A 4 19.80 24.04 -22.24
CA PHE A 4 18.71 23.05 -22.38
C PHE A 4 19.00 21.89 -23.36
N LEU A 5 20.00 22.04 -24.23
CA LEU A 5 20.44 21.03 -25.22
C LEU A 5 21.82 20.44 -24.93
N ASP A 6 22.37 20.65 -23.73
CA ASP A 6 23.62 20.02 -23.33
C ASP A 6 23.44 18.49 -23.25
N ARG A 7 24.09 17.77 -24.16
CA ARG A 7 24.06 16.30 -24.27
C ARG A 7 25.01 15.62 -23.27
N SER A 8 25.87 16.40 -22.63
CA SER A 8 26.96 15.96 -21.73
C SER A 8 26.64 16.21 -20.25
N GLY A 9 25.57 16.98 -19.97
CA GLY A 9 25.07 17.25 -18.63
C GLY A 9 23.71 16.59 -18.40
N TYR A 10 23.56 15.85 -17.30
CA TYR A 10 22.34 15.17 -16.88
C TYR A 10 21.11 16.12 -16.85
N ASN A 11 20.38 16.20 -17.96
CA ASN A 11 19.18 17.03 -18.12
C ASN A 11 17.95 16.32 -17.53
N ALA A 12 17.79 16.38 -16.20
CA ALA A 12 16.54 15.97 -15.56
C ALA A 12 15.43 16.96 -15.95
N ARG A 13 14.56 16.59 -16.90
CA ARG A 13 13.36 17.37 -17.22
C ARG A 13 12.32 17.14 -16.13
N PHE A 14 12.01 18.17 -15.37
CA PHE A 14 10.90 18.14 -14.42
C PHE A 14 9.58 18.29 -15.17
N LEU A 15 8.58 17.49 -14.80
CA LEU A 15 7.22 17.65 -15.31
C LEU A 15 6.69 19.02 -14.86
N SER A 16 5.93 19.71 -15.71
CA SER A 16 5.27 20.95 -15.30
C SER A 16 4.27 20.67 -14.18
N ALA A 17 4.08 21.63 -13.27
CA ALA A 17 3.09 21.50 -12.19
C ALA A 17 1.70 21.12 -12.73
N HIS A 18 1.30 21.74 -13.86
CA HIS A 18 0.06 21.41 -14.56
C HIS A 18 -0.01 19.95 -15.02
N LEU A 19 1.09 19.40 -15.57
CA LEU A 19 1.12 17.99 -15.98
C LEU A 19 1.08 17.04 -14.78
N ILE A 20 1.76 17.39 -13.68
CA ILE A 20 1.70 16.64 -12.42
C ILE A 20 0.27 16.61 -11.89
N ASP A 21 -0.39 17.77 -11.82
CA ASP A 21 -1.78 17.89 -11.38
C ASP A 21 -2.74 17.16 -12.33
N HIS A 22 -2.51 17.26 -13.64
CA HIS A 22 -3.31 16.53 -14.61
C HIS A 22 -3.15 15.01 -14.46
N VAL A 23 -1.94 14.49 -14.32
CA VAL A 23 -1.69 13.05 -14.05
C VAL A 23 -2.33 12.63 -12.73
N ARG A 24 -2.20 13.45 -11.68
CA ARG A 24 -2.82 13.17 -10.39
C ARG A 24 -4.35 13.13 -10.49
N ASN A 25 -4.96 14.12 -11.15
CA ASN A 25 -6.41 14.28 -11.16
C ASN A 25 -7.09 13.39 -12.20
N SER A 26 -6.50 13.19 -13.38
CA SER A 26 -7.08 12.33 -14.41
C SER A 26 -6.66 10.87 -14.22
N TYR A 27 -5.37 10.57 -14.13
CA TYR A 27 -4.90 9.19 -14.11
C TYR A 27 -5.21 8.50 -12.79
N PHE A 28 -4.86 9.10 -11.65
CA PHE A 28 -5.05 8.41 -10.37
C PHE A 28 -6.53 8.34 -9.98
N LEU A 29 -7.27 9.45 -10.03
CA LEU A 29 -8.68 9.44 -9.61
C LEU A 29 -9.56 8.56 -10.51
N HIS A 30 -9.35 8.56 -11.84
CA HIS A 30 -10.15 7.71 -12.74
C HIS A 30 -9.71 6.24 -12.74
N ARG A 31 -8.42 5.95 -12.56
CA ARG A 31 -7.93 4.55 -12.54
C ARG A 31 -8.06 3.90 -11.17
N LYS A 32 -8.14 4.65 -10.08
CA LYS A 32 -8.26 4.08 -8.73
C LYS A 32 -9.46 3.13 -8.60
N PRO A 33 -10.68 3.45 -9.07
CA PRO A 33 -11.80 2.49 -9.07
C PRO A 33 -11.48 1.23 -9.87
N LEU A 34 -10.91 1.36 -11.08
CA LEU A 34 -10.53 0.22 -11.91
C LEU A 34 -9.45 -0.65 -11.26
N MET A 35 -8.46 -0.03 -10.61
CA MET A 35 -7.42 -0.74 -9.86
C MET A 35 -8.02 -1.48 -8.67
N LYS A 36 -8.94 -0.85 -7.92
CA LYS A 36 -9.68 -1.50 -6.84
C LYS A 36 -10.47 -2.71 -7.36
N LEU A 37 -11.20 -2.56 -8.47
CA LEU A 37 -11.95 -3.67 -9.09
C LEU A 37 -11.02 -4.81 -9.52
N LYS A 38 -9.85 -4.48 -10.10
CA LYS A 38 -8.83 -5.48 -10.45
C LYS A 38 -8.31 -6.22 -9.22
N MET A 39 -8.04 -5.50 -8.12
CA MET A 39 -7.61 -6.08 -6.85
C MET A 39 -8.68 -6.99 -6.22
N LEU A 40 -9.95 -6.60 -6.28
CA LEU A 40 -11.07 -7.38 -5.72
C LEU A 40 -11.21 -8.77 -6.35
N ARG A 41 -10.81 -8.92 -7.62
CA ARG A 41 -10.82 -10.20 -8.33
C ARG A 41 -9.54 -11.02 -8.11
N ARG A 42 -8.55 -10.51 -7.39
CA ARG A 42 -7.33 -11.25 -7.06
C ARG A 42 -7.48 -11.94 -5.72
N THR A 43 -6.97 -13.16 -5.69
CA THR A 43 -6.89 -14.04 -4.53
C THR A 43 -5.48 -14.63 -4.48
N GLY A 44 -5.19 -15.39 -3.43
CA GLY A 44 -3.92 -16.09 -3.29
C GLY A 44 -3.93 -17.02 -2.08
N GLN A 45 -3.11 -18.06 -2.15
CA GLN A 45 -2.87 -18.99 -1.04
C GLN A 45 -1.68 -18.57 -0.18
N VAL A 46 -0.79 -17.74 -0.73
CA VAL A 46 0.37 -17.19 -0.02
C VAL A 46 0.22 -15.68 0.06
N LEU A 47 0.25 -15.13 1.26
CA LEU A 47 0.24 -13.68 1.46
C LEU A 47 1.63 -13.20 1.87
N LYS A 48 2.08 -12.11 1.26
CA LYS A 48 3.24 -11.35 1.72
C LYS A 48 2.78 -10.00 2.23
N LEU A 49 2.95 -9.75 3.52
CA LEU A 49 2.64 -8.49 4.19
C LEU A 49 3.93 -7.66 4.29
N ASP A 50 3.95 -6.53 3.60
CA ASP A 50 5.08 -5.60 3.61
C ASP A 50 4.62 -4.24 4.14
N PHE A 51 5.18 -3.86 5.30
CA PHE A 51 5.00 -2.54 5.90
C PHE A 51 6.17 -1.66 5.51
N GLN A 52 5.93 -0.66 4.66
CA GLN A 52 7.01 0.23 4.25
C GLN A 52 7.09 1.43 5.18
N TYR A 53 8.17 1.45 5.97
CA TYR A 53 8.53 2.58 6.81
C TYR A 53 9.21 3.65 5.96
N GLY A 54 8.44 4.45 5.22
CA GLY A 54 9.06 5.28 4.18
C GLY A 54 8.29 6.51 3.74
N ILE A 55 7.22 6.93 4.41
CA ILE A 55 6.60 8.22 4.05
C ILE A 55 7.59 9.31 4.46
N PRO A 56 8.19 10.06 3.50
CA PRO A 56 9.30 10.95 3.81
C PRO A 56 8.90 11.90 4.93
N GLY A 57 9.81 12.09 5.90
CA GLY A 57 9.54 12.89 7.10
C GLY A 57 9.04 14.30 6.80
N ARG A 58 9.40 14.84 5.63
CA ARG A 58 9.04 16.18 5.15
C ARG A 58 7.66 16.25 4.47
N VAL A 59 6.94 15.14 4.33
CA VAL A 59 5.58 15.15 3.79
C VAL A 59 4.61 15.54 4.89
N HIS A 60 4.21 16.81 4.87
CA HIS A 60 3.19 17.37 5.76
C HIS A 60 2.00 17.84 4.95
N VAL A 61 0.81 17.70 5.54
CA VAL A 61 -0.42 18.30 5.04
C VAL A 61 -0.73 19.50 5.92
N TYR A 62 -1.00 20.64 5.30
CA TYR A 62 -1.52 21.81 6.01
C TYR A 62 -3.05 21.76 6.01
N LYS A 63 -3.67 21.85 7.20
CA LYS A 63 -5.12 22.00 7.34
C LYS A 63 -5.42 23.28 8.09
N LYS A 64 -6.25 24.15 7.50
CA LYS A 64 -6.68 25.42 8.11
C LYS A 64 -7.23 25.16 9.52
N GLY A 65 -6.69 25.86 10.52
CA GLY A 65 -7.06 25.72 11.93
C GLY A 65 -6.35 24.60 12.70
N VAL A 66 -5.71 23.64 12.02
CA VAL A 66 -4.96 22.53 12.65
C VAL A 66 -3.45 22.69 12.47
N GLY A 67 -3.01 23.39 11.42
CA GLY A 67 -1.60 23.57 11.09
C GLY A 67 -1.04 22.42 10.26
N TRP A 68 0.28 22.25 10.30
CA TRP A 68 0.99 21.19 9.59
C TRP A 68 0.92 19.88 10.39
N TYR A 69 0.46 18.80 9.75
CA TYR A 69 0.42 17.47 10.37
C TYR A 69 0.82 16.39 9.37
N LYS A 70 1.23 15.23 9.89
CA LYS A 70 1.56 14.06 9.08
C LYS A 70 0.39 13.09 9.13
N PRO A 71 -0.41 12.95 8.05
CA PRO A 71 -1.61 12.12 8.09
C PRO A 71 -1.29 10.64 8.26
N TRP A 72 -0.14 10.18 7.73
CA TRP A 72 0.23 8.77 7.67
C TRP A 72 1.71 8.61 8.00
N LYS A 73 2.07 7.59 8.79
CA LYS A 73 3.46 7.26 9.13
C LYS A 73 4.03 6.17 8.24
N SER A 74 3.19 5.24 7.79
CA SER A 74 3.58 4.14 6.89
C SER A 74 2.45 3.79 5.92
N TRP A 75 2.73 2.82 5.06
CA TRP A 75 1.68 2.07 4.39
C TRP A 75 1.94 0.57 4.55
N CYS A 76 0.90 -0.22 4.36
CA CYS A 76 0.99 -1.67 4.27
C CYS A 76 0.50 -2.12 2.89
N THR A 77 1.21 -3.08 2.30
CA THR A 77 0.82 -3.76 1.07
C THR A 77 0.76 -5.25 1.30
N ILE A 78 -0.25 -5.89 0.75
CA ILE A 78 -0.43 -7.34 0.78
C ILE A 78 -0.38 -7.85 -0.66
N MET A 79 0.55 -8.76 -0.91
CA MET A 79 0.74 -9.39 -2.21
C MET A 79 0.44 -10.89 -2.15
N ASN A 80 -0.03 -11.47 -3.26
CA ASN A 80 -0.16 -12.91 -3.40
C ASN A 80 1.14 -13.58 -3.90
N GLU A 81 1.13 -14.89 -4.08
CA GLU A 81 2.21 -15.72 -4.65
C GLU A 81 2.69 -15.27 -6.04
N HIS A 82 1.88 -14.50 -6.76
CA HIS A 82 2.20 -13.97 -8.09
C HIS A 82 2.75 -12.54 -8.05
N ASN A 83 3.12 -12.04 -6.86
CA ASN A 83 3.55 -10.66 -6.64
C ASN A 83 2.50 -9.61 -7.07
N GLN A 84 1.22 -9.96 -7.01
CA GLN A 84 0.13 -9.04 -7.30
C GLN A 84 -0.38 -8.44 -6.00
N VAL A 85 -0.49 -7.10 -5.95
CA VAL A 85 -1.10 -6.41 -4.81
C VAL A 85 -2.59 -6.73 -4.78
N ILE A 86 -3.06 -7.34 -3.69
CA ILE A 86 -4.47 -7.69 -3.47
C ILE A 86 -5.15 -6.78 -2.46
N TRP A 87 -4.35 -6.07 -1.65
CA TRP A 87 -4.79 -5.08 -0.68
C TRP A 87 -3.66 -4.10 -0.35
N TRP A 88 -4.00 -2.85 -0.03
CA TRP A 88 -3.06 -1.86 0.48
C TRP A 88 -3.79 -0.76 1.27
N ALA A 89 -3.11 -0.16 2.25
CA ALA A 89 -3.61 1.00 2.99
C ALA A 89 -2.49 1.87 3.54
N PHE A 90 -2.78 3.16 3.72
CA PHE A 90 -1.95 4.08 4.51
C PHE A 90 -2.31 3.97 5.99
N LEU A 91 -1.31 4.01 6.86
CA LEU A 91 -1.47 3.84 8.31
C LEU A 91 -0.98 5.06 9.07
N GLN A 92 -1.69 5.40 10.14
CA GLN A 92 -1.31 6.48 11.06
C GLN A 92 -0.16 6.06 11.98
N ASN A 93 -0.05 4.76 12.27
CA ASN A 93 1.05 4.19 13.05
C ASN A 93 2.13 3.62 12.12
N SER A 94 3.31 3.33 12.68
CA SER A 94 4.43 2.79 11.90
C SER A 94 4.13 1.39 11.38
N GLU A 95 3.76 0.46 12.26
CA GLU A 95 3.43 -0.91 11.89
C GLU A 95 2.45 -1.48 12.91
N SER A 96 1.20 -1.66 12.51
CA SER A 96 0.15 -2.14 13.42
C SER A 96 -0.81 -3.05 12.68
N ILE A 97 -0.77 -4.35 13.01
CA ILE A 97 -1.79 -5.31 12.57
C ILE A 97 -3.16 -4.93 13.13
N THR A 98 -3.21 -4.37 14.34
CA THR A 98 -4.48 -3.97 14.97
C THR A 98 -5.15 -2.83 14.22
N GLU A 99 -4.39 -1.95 13.57
CA GLU A 99 -4.95 -0.88 12.74
C GLU A 99 -5.57 -1.41 11.44
N ILE A 100 -5.20 -2.63 11.02
CA ILE A 100 -5.66 -3.25 9.77
C ILE A 100 -6.45 -4.55 10.01
N GLU A 101 -6.83 -4.84 11.24
CA GLU A 101 -7.40 -6.14 11.65
C GLU A 101 -8.74 -6.41 10.93
N GLU A 102 -9.64 -5.44 10.93
CA GLU A 102 -10.93 -5.53 10.23
C GLU A 102 -10.74 -5.77 8.73
N GLN A 103 -9.79 -5.07 8.11
CA GLN A 103 -9.54 -5.21 6.67
C GLN A 103 -8.87 -6.54 6.31
N LEU A 104 -8.09 -7.12 7.23
CA LEU A 104 -7.55 -8.47 7.08
C LEU A 104 -8.65 -9.54 7.20
N ILE A 105 -9.64 -9.33 8.06
CA ILE A 105 -10.83 -10.20 8.16
C ILE A 105 -11.62 -10.16 6.85
N GLU A 106 -11.96 -8.96 6.36
CA GLU A 106 -12.65 -8.80 5.08
C GLU A 106 -11.87 -9.42 3.90
N LEU A 107 -10.53 -9.30 3.93
CA LEU A 107 -9.68 -9.93 2.92
C LEU A 107 -9.77 -11.46 2.99
N ASN A 108 -9.75 -12.06 4.18
CA ASN A 108 -9.89 -13.50 4.35
C ASN A 108 -11.26 -13.99 3.86
N GLU A 109 -12.34 -13.32 4.28
CA GLU A 109 -13.70 -13.63 3.83
C GLU A 109 -13.81 -13.57 2.30
N ARG A 110 -13.17 -12.57 1.67
CA ARG A 110 -13.10 -12.48 0.22
C ARG A 110 -12.35 -13.66 -0.41
N ILE A 111 -11.20 -14.05 0.13
CA ILE A 111 -10.43 -15.20 -0.39
C ILE A 111 -11.25 -16.50 -0.27
N VAL A 112 -11.91 -16.71 0.86
CA VAL A 112 -12.77 -17.87 1.12
C VAL A 112 -13.97 -17.91 0.19
N SER A 113 -14.66 -16.77 -0.03
CA SER A 113 -15.78 -16.69 -0.97
C SER A 113 -15.38 -16.92 -2.44
N LEU A 114 -14.10 -16.74 -2.78
CA LEU A 114 -13.53 -17.10 -4.08
C LEU A 114 -13.08 -18.57 -4.15
N GLY A 115 -13.37 -19.38 -3.13
CA GLY A 115 -13.05 -20.81 -3.08
C GLY A 115 -11.57 -21.09 -2.80
N GLN A 116 -10.86 -20.15 -2.20
CA GLN A 116 -9.46 -20.31 -1.80
C GLN A 116 -9.27 -20.16 -0.29
N GLU A 117 -8.09 -20.52 0.17
CA GLU A 117 -7.69 -20.39 1.57
C GLU A 117 -6.23 -19.93 1.65
N VAL A 118 -5.91 -19.12 2.66
CA VAL A 118 -4.55 -18.68 2.94
C VAL A 118 -3.82 -19.76 3.72
N LEU A 119 -2.73 -20.27 3.14
CA LEU A 119 -1.90 -21.34 3.70
C LEU A 119 -0.61 -20.81 4.33
N VAL A 120 -0.05 -19.73 3.79
CA VAL A 120 1.24 -19.18 4.24
C VAL A 120 1.19 -17.66 4.25
N ILE A 121 1.75 -17.04 5.29
CA ILE A 121 1.87 -15.60 5.43
C ILE A 121 3.33 -15.23 5.73
N TYR A 122 3.97 -14.51 4.81
CA TYR A 122 5.28 -13.91 5.01
C TYR A 122 5.15 -12.50 5.59
N VAL A 123 5.82 -12.24 6.72
CA VAL A 123 5.88 -10.93 7.35
C VAL A 123 7.17 -10.75 8.15
N ASP A 124 7.77 -9.54 8.12
CA ASP A 124 9.07 -9.29 8.75
C ASP A 124 9.05 -9.42 10.27
N LYS A 125 8.01 -8.91 10.94
CA LYS A 125 7.84 -8.99 12.40
C LYS A 125 6.96 -10.17 12.81
N CYS A 126 7.29 -11.36 12.30
CA CYS A 126 6.49 -12.58 12.52
C CYS A 126 6.21 -12.85 14.00
N CYS A 127 7.19 -12.69 14.90
CA CYS A 127 6.99 -12.94 16.33
C CYS A 127 5.91 -12.04 16.97
N SER A 128 5.81 -10.78 16.56
CA SER A 128 4.84 -9.83 17.09
C SER A 128 3.45 -9.98 16.44
N PHE A 129 3.41 -10.44 15.19
CA PHE A 129 2.18 -10.46 14.39
C PHE A 129 1.53 -11.84 14.31
N ARG A 130 2.29 -12.93 14.48
CA ARG A 130 1.85 -14.32 14.33
C ARG A 130 0.54 -14.60 15.07
N LYS A 131 0.44 -14.29 16.37
CA LYS A 131 -0.77 -14.56 17.15
C LYS A 131 -2.01 -13.85 16.60
N LYS A 132 -1.86 -12.61 16.14
CA LYS A 132 -2.96 -11.83 15.55
C LYS A 132 -3.32 -12.36 14.17
N LEU A 133 -2.32 -12.66 13.35
CA LEU A 133 -2.52 -13.21 12.01
C LEU A 133 -3.15 -14.60 12.05
N GLN A 134 -2.72 -15.49 12.94
CA GLN A 134 -3.32 -16.81 13.13
C GLN A 134 -4.75 -16.75 13.68
N LYS A 135 -5.13 -15.69 14.41
CA LYS A 135 -6.52 -15.48 14.81
C LYS A 135 -7.42 -15.18 13.60
N ILE A 136 -6.90 -14.48 12.60
CA ILE A 136 -7.64 -14.08 11.39
C ILE A 136 -7.58 -15.17 10.32
N PHE A 137 -6.41 -15.82 10.17
CA PHE A 137 -6.09 -16.87 9.21
C PHE A 137 -5.69 -18.15 9.97
N PRO A 138 -6.66 -18.92 10.52
CA PRO A 138 -6.38 -20.01 11.45
C PRO A 138 -5.55 -21.15 10.85
N ASN A 139 -5.68 -21.40 9.55
CA ASN A 139 -4.98 -22.48 8.86
C ASN A 139 -3.67 -22.03 8.22
N ALA A 140 -3.30 -20.75 8.36
CA ALA A 140 -2.09 -20.21 7.78
C ALA A 140 -0.86 -20.41 8.67
N VAL A 141 0.24 -20.82 8.06
CA VAL A 141 1.57 -20.77 8.65
C VAL A 141 2.10 -19.34 8.52
N VAL A 142 2.51 -18.73 9.64
CA VAL A 142 3.07 -17.36 9.71
C VAL A 142 4.51 -17.41 10.17
#